data_AF-A0A8T3U6K6-F1
#
_entry.id   AF-A0A8T3U6K6-F1
#
_cell.length_a   1.000
_cell.length_b   1.000
_cell.length_c   1.000
_cell.angle_alpha   90.00
_cell.angle_beta   90.00
_cell.angle_gamma   90.00
#
_symmetry.space_group_name_H-M   'P 1'
#
loop_
_entity.id
_entity.type
_entity.pdbx_description
1 polymer ?
#
loop_
_entity_poly.entity_id
_entity_poly.type
_entity_poly.pdbx_seq_one_letter_code
_entity_poly.pdbx_strand_id
1 'polypeptide(L)'
;MIQIGGILSGFAKLELFPIWNLAKDSFVNLAYEAATVNIDDKVIEDTFYKEKYGITATSYNRDMQLFPILNNILKKIYNTEIYNSPTDMGVNFAKEAIIDKEFAEYSRKKRDNKKISKRKI
;
A
#
# COMPACT_ATOMS: atom_id res chain seq x y z
N MET A 1 -0.24 10.40 -26.09
CA MET A 1 -1.16 10.85 -25.02
C MET A 1 -1.74 12.20 -25.40
N ILE A 2 -3.02 12.27 -25.70
CA ILE A 2 -3.81 13.50 -25.54
C ILE A 2 -5.08 13.03 -24.84
N GLN A 3 -5.24 13.36 -23.55
CA GLN A 3 -6.52 13.19 -22.87
C GLN A 3 -7.48 14.31 -23.30
N ILE A 4 -8.75 14.15 -22.90
CA ILE A 4 -9.90 14.94 -23.39
C ILE A 4 -9.54 16.43 -23.52
N GLY A 5 -9.70 16.97 -24.74
CA GLY A 5 -9.50 18.40 -25.00
C GLY A 5 -8.05 18.86 -25.18
N GLY A 6 -7.08 17.98 -25.46
CA GLY A 6 -5.68 18.41 -25.65
C GLY A 6 -4.85 18.38 -24.36
N ILE A 7 -5.48 18.11 -23.22
CA ILE A 7 -4.88 18.24 -21.90
C ILE A 7 -4.21 16.92 -21.52
N LEU A 8 -2.98 16.98 -21.00
CA LEU A 8 -2.32 15.82 -20.39
C LEU A 8 -2.83 15.69 -18.94
N SER A 9 -3.32 14.51 -18.57
CA SER A 9 -3.73 14.18 -17.21
C SER A 9 -3.16 12.84 -16.77
N GLY A 10 -3.24 12.52 -15.47
CA GLY A 10 -2.62 11.33 -14.89
C GLY A 10 -3.53 10.69 -13.85
N PHE A 11 -3.19 9.47 -13.44
CA PHE A 11 -3.81 8.78 -12.32
C PHE A 11 -2.70 8.33 -11.38
N ALA A 12 -2.84 8.57 -10.08
CA ALA A 12 -1.96 8.03 -9.05
C ALA A 12 -2.79 7.77 -7.79
N LYS A 13 -2.29 6.89 -6.91
CA LYS A 13 -2.98 6.48 -5.69
C LYS A 13 -2.24 6.97 -4.45
N LEU A 14 -2.93 7.71 -3.59
CA LEU A 14 -2.43 8.06 -2.26
C LEU A 14 -3.14 7.23 -1.20
N GLU A 15 -2.41 6.32 -0.58
CA GLU A 15 -2.84 5.59 0.61
C GLU A 15 -1.72 5.59 1.64
N LEU A 16 -2.08 5.88 2.89
CA LEU A 16 -1.09 5.98 3.97
C LEU A 16 -0.60 4.60 4.44
N PHE A 17 -1.48 3.59 4.39
CA PHE A 17 -1.18 2.23 4.83
C PHE A 17 -1.68 1.20 3.80
N PRO A 18 -1.00 0.05 3.65
CA PRO A 18 0.29 -0.28 4.27
C PRO A 18 1.42 0.63 3.74
N ILE A 19 2.50 0.76 4.52
CA ILE A 19 3.68 1.51 4.09
C ILE A 19 4.52 0.58 3.22
N TRP A 20 4.54 0.84 1.91
CA TRP A 20 5.05 -0.08 0.89
C TRP A 20 6.51 -0.50 1.10
N ASN A 21 7.36 0.41 1.57
CA ASN A 21 8.79 0.17 1.79
C ASN A 21 9.11 -0.27 3.22
N LEU A 22 8.11 -0.70 3.99
CA LEU A 22 8.29 -1.49 5.21
C LEU A 22 7.94 -2.97 4.96
N ALA A 23 8.56 -3.86 5.72
CA ALA A 23 8.22 -5.29 5.67
C ALA A 23 6.77 -5.52 6.11
N LYS A 24 6.14 -6.59 5.61
CA LYS A 24 4.73 -6.93 5.90
C LYS A 24 4.48 -7.15 7.39
N ASP A 25 5.49 -7.68 8.08
CA ASP A 25 5.52 -7.98 9.51
C ASP A 25 6.08 -6.82 10.35
N SER A 26 6.33 -5.65 9.75
CA SER A 26 6.67 -4.45 10.51
C SER A 26 5.53 -4.10 11.47
N PHE A 27 5.87 -3.59 12.66
CA PHE A 27 4.86 -3.22 13.66
C PHE A 27 3.81 -2.23 13.14
N VAL A 28 4.21 -1.35 12.21
CA VAL A 28 3.31 -0.39 11.58
C VAL A 28 2.30 -1.08 10.66
N ASN A 29 2.74 -1.99 9.79
CA ASN A 29 1.86 -2.72 8.87
C ASN A 29 0.97 -3.73 9.62
N LEU A 30 1.49 -4.40 10.65
CA LEU A 30 0.69 -5.24 11.55
C LEU A 30 -0.36 -4.44 12.32
N ALA A 31 -0.10 -3.16 12.63
CA ALA A 31 -1.08 -2.27 13.25
C ALA A 31 -2.25 -1.94 12.34
N TYR A 32 -1.92 -1.70 11.07
CA TYR A 32 -2.88 -1.47 10.02
C TYR A 32 -3.77 -2.70 9.82
N GLU A 33 -3.18 -3.89 9.61
CA GLU A 33 -3.95 -5.13 9.42
C GLU A 33 -4.88 -5.43 10.62
N ALA A 34 -4.38 -5.25 11.84
CA ALA A 34 -5.20 -5.41 13.04
C ALA A 34 -6.31 -4.34 13.18
N ALA A 35 -6.24 -3.23 12.46
CA ALA A 35 -7.28 -2.21 12.39
C ALA A 35 -8.28 -2.46 11.25
N THR A 36 -7.90 -3.22 10.23
CA THR A 36 -8.70 -3.54 9.05
C THR A 36 -9.28 -4.95 9.04
N VAL A 37 -9.18 -5.70 10.14
CA VAL A 37 -9.73 -7.07 10.29
C VAL A 37 -11.16 -7.22 9.76
N ASN A 38 -12.00 -6.18 9.87
CA ASN A 38 -13.40 -6.24 9.43
C ASN A 38 -13.59 -6.12 7.90
N ILE A 39 -12.60 -5.62 7.16
CA ILE A 39 -12.67 -5.41 5.70
C ILE A 39 -11.73 -6.33 4.90
N ASP A 40 -11.14 -7.32 5.58
CA ASP A 40 -10.24 -8.37 5.05
C ASP A 40 -9.06 -7.83 4.21
N ASP A 41 -8.56 -6.63 4.55
CA ASP A 41 -7.32 -6.09 3.96
C ASP A 41 -6.12 -6.73 4.63
N LYS A 42 -5.52 -7.69 3.92
CA LYS A 42 -4.30 -8.40 4.34
C LYS A 42 -3.08 -7.77 3.69
N VAL A 43 -2.09 -7.43 4.48
CA VAL A 43 -0.82 -6.90 3.97
C VAL A 43 -0.01 -8.03 3.37
N ILE A 44 0.35 -7.91 2.10
CA ILE A 44 1.09 -8.92 1.34
C ILE A 44 2.26 -8.29 0.59
N GLU A 45 3.19 -9.13 0.14
CA GLU A 45 4.28 -8.68 -0.74
C GLU A 45 3.73 -8.37 -2.13
N ASP A 46 4.15 -7.25 -2.70
CA ASP A 46 3.87 -6.89 -4.10
C ASP A 46 4.78 -7.73 -5.01
N THR A 47 4.24 -8.82 -5.55
CA THR A 47 4.97 -9.72 -6.43
C THR A 47 5.31 -9.07 -7.77
N PHE A 48 4.47 -8.18 -8.29
CA PHE A 48 4.73 -7.49 -9.55
C PHE A 48 5.94 -6.56 -9.41
N TYR A 49 6.04 -5.82 -8.31
CA TYR A 49 7.20 -4.96 -8.03
C TYR A 49 8.48 -5.78 -7.85
N LYS A 50 8.38 -6.90 -7.14
CA LYS A 50 9.52 -7.82 -6.92
C LYS A 50 10.01 -8.45 -8.21
N GLU A 51 9.11 -8.88 -9.09
CA GLU A 51 9.46 -9.44 -10.40
C GLU A 51 10.08 -8.38 -11.33
N LYS A 52 9.56 -7.15 -11.32
CA LYS A 52 10.05 -6.07 -12.19
C LYS A 52 11.39 -5.49 -11.74
N TYR A 53 11.57 -5.29 -10.43
CA TYR A 53 12.68 -4.49 -9.88
C TYR A 53 13.63 -5.30 -8.98
N GLY A 54 13.28 -6.53 -8.59
CA GLY A 54 14.06 -7.31 -7.63
C GLY A 54 14.01 -6.79 -6.19
N ILE A 55 13.12 -5.83 -5.91
CA ILE A 55 12.98 -5.17 -4.60
C ILE A 55 11.69 -5.63 -3.94
N THR A 56 11.75 -5.93 -2.65
CA THR A 56 10.54 -6.26 -1.87
C THR A 56 9.78 -4.98 -1.51
N ALA A 57 8.51 -4.93 -1.89
CA ALA A 57 7.55 -3.93 -1.46
C ALA A 57 6.31 -4.61 -0.88
N THR A 58 5.51 -3.87 -0.12
CA THR A 58 4.24 -4.33 0.43
C THR A 58 3.06 -3.59 -0.18
N SER A 59 1.98 -4.33 -0.36
CA SER A 59 0.67 -3.82 -0.74
C SER A 59 -0.37 -4.63 0.05
N TYR A 60 -1.61 -4.66 -0.41
CA TYR A 60 -2.64 -5.51 0.16
C TYR A 60 -3.40 -6.29 -0.90
N ASN A 61 -4.02 -7.38 -0.47
CA ASN A 61 -4.71 -8.36 -1.32
C ASN A 61 -5.64 -7.73 -2.37
N ARG A 62 -6.46 -6.74 -2.01
CA ARG A 62 -7.41 -6.12 -2.92
C ARG A 62 -6.72 -5.42 -4.11
N ASP A 63 -5.70 -4.62 -3.84
CA ASP A 63 -4.95 -3.93 -4.89
C ASP A 63 -4.20 -4.91 -5.79
N MET A 64 -3.56 -5.92 -5.19
CA MET A 64 -2.87 -6.97 -5.94
C MET A 64 -3.81 -7.74 -6.89
N GLN A 65 -5.04 -8.03 -6.44
CA GLN A 65 -6.04 -8.73 -7.26
C GLN A 65 -6.58 -7.84 -8.39
N LEU A 66 -6.77 -6.54 -8.14
CA LEU A 66 -7.37 -5.61 -9.11
C LEU A 66 -6.34 -5.03 -10.10
N PHE A 67 -5.05 -5.07 -9.77
CA PHE A 67 -4.00 -4.46 -10.58
C PHE A 67 -4.00 -4.87 -12.05
N PRO A 68 -4.10 -6.16 -12.44
CA PRO A 68 -4.10 -6.53 -13.84
C PRO A 68 -5.26 -5.89 -14.64
N ILE A 69 -6.42 -5.74 -13.99
CA ILE A 69 -7.60 -5.10 -14.60
C ILE A 69 -7.35 -3.61 -14.77
N LEU A 70 -6.90 -2.94 -13.71
CA LEU A 70 -6.65 -1.50 -13.73
C LEU A 70 -5.51 -1.13 -14.68
N ASN A 71 -4.42 -1.90 -14.69
CA ASN A 71 -3.31 -1.70 -15.62
C ASN A 71 -3.77 -1.78 -17.09
N ASN A 72 -4.65 -2.73 -17.42
CA ASN A 72 -5.23 -2.82 -18.76
C ASN A 72 -6.10 -1.61 -19.12
N ILE A 73 -6.89 -1.08 -18.17
CA ILE A 73 -7.68 0.13 -18.38
C ILE A 73 -6.76 1.33 -18.61
N LEU A 74 -5.75 1.51 -17.76
CA LEU A 74 -4.78 2.60 -17.88
C LEU A 74 -4.01 2.51 -19.20
N LYS A 75 -3.54 1.32 -19.58
CA LYS A 75 -2.86 1.10 -20.88
C LYS A 75 -3.71 1.54 -22.06
N LYS A 76 -5.03 1.31 -22.02
CA LYS A 76 -5.97 1.79 -23.06
C LYS A 76 -6.13 3.31 -23.05
N ILE A 77 -6.28 3.91 -21.87
CA ILE A 77 -6.44 5.37 -21.72
C ILE A 77 -5.18 6.11 -22.22
N TYR A 78 -4.01 5.60 -21.85
CA TYR A 78 -2.73 6.27 -22.07
C TYR A 78 -2.00 5.82 -23.34
N ASN A 79 -2.45 4.71 -23.96
CA ASN A 79 -1.82 4.05 -25.08
C ASN A 79 -0.35 3.64 -24.81
N THR A 80 -0.01 3.43 -23.53
CA THR A 80 1.30 2.95 -23.05
C THR A 80 1.12 2.34 -21.67
N GLU A 81 2.03 1.45 -21.28
CA GLU A 81 2.14 1.02 -19.89
C GLU A 81 2.75 2.16 -19.06
N ILE A 82 2.09 2.50 -17.95
CA ILE A 82 2.53 3.58 -17.04
C ILE A 82 2.89 3.08 -15.64
N TYR A 83 2.45 1.88 -15.26
CA TYR A 83 2.74 1.24 -13.98
C TYR A 83 3.04 -0.24 -14.18
N ASN A 84 4.04 -0.76 -13.47
CA ASN A 84 4.39 -2.18 -13.48
C ASN A 84 3.89 -2.90 -12.22
N SER A 85 3.49 -2.17 -11.18
CA SER A 85 2.90 -2.75 -9.96
C SER A 85 1.95 -1.79 -9.23
N PRO A 86 1.16 -2.27 -8.25
CA PRO A 86 0.44 -1.40 -7.30
C PRO A 86 1.35 -0.42 -6.56
N THR A 87 2.56 -0.85 -6.20
CA THR A 87 3.56 0.03 -5.57
C THR A 87 3.93 1.20 -6.48
N ASP A 88 4.13 0.98 -7.79
CA ASP A 88 4.42 2.08 -8.73
C ASP A 88 3.27 3.09 -8.83
N MET A 89 2.02 2.64 -8.68
CA MET A 89 0.85 3.52 -8.67
C MET A 89 0.79 4.41 -7.41
N GLY A 90 1.47 3.99 -6.34
CA GLY A 90 1.48 4.65 -5.05
C GLY A 90 2.37 5.89 -5.01
N VAL A 91 1.96 6.92 -4.28
CA VAL A 91 2.76 8.13 -4.03
C VAL A 91 3.09 8.36 -2.55
N ASN A 92 3.09 7.28 -1.77
CA ASN A 92 3.30 7.33 -0.31
C ASN A 92 4.80 7.40 0.06
N PHE A 93 5.16 8.41 0.87
CA PHE A 93 6.50 8.63 1.44
C PHE A 93 6.50 8.63 2.98
N ALA A 94 5.55 7.94 3.61
CA ALA A 94 5.36 8.00 5.06
C ALA A 94 6.54 7.39 5.85
N LYS A 95 7.27 6.42 5.29
CA LYS A 95 8.43 5.83 5.96
C LYS A 95 9.53 6.86 6.17
N GLU A 96 9.75 7.71 5.18
CA GLU A 96 10.79 8.75 5.17
C GLU A 96 10.54 9.81 6.24
N ALA A 97 9.28 9.98 6.66
CA ALA A 97 8.88 10.89 7.72
C ALA A 97 8.95 10.29 9.14
N ILE A 98 9.33 9.01 9.30
CA ILE A 98 9.47 8.39 10.62
C ILE A 98 10.77 8.86 11.26
N ILE A 99 10.67 9.82 12.18
CA ILE A 99 11.80 10.42 12.91
C ILE A 99 12.28 9.59 14.11
N ASP A 100 11.38 8.78 14.70
CA ASP A 100 11.67 7.93 15.86
C ASP A 100 11.01 6.57 15.67
N LYS A 101 11.83 5.60 15.24
CA LYS A 101 11.38 4.24 14.97
C LYS A 101 11.01 3.51 16.26
N GLU A 102 11.75 3.70 17.34
CA GLU A 102 11.48 3.00 18.61
C GLU A 102 10.14 3.45 19.20
N PHE A 103 9.84 4.75 19.15
CA PHE A 103 8.55 5.27 19.60
C PHE A 103 7.39 4.77 18.74
N ALA A 104 7.58 4.69 17.42
CA ALA A 104 6.58 4.15 16.50
C ALA A 104 6.26 2.68 16.82
N GLU A 105 7.28 1.88 17.17
CA GLU A 105 7.13 0.48 17.58
C GLU A 105 6.51 0.35 18.99
N TYR A 106 6.95 1.17 19.95
CA TYR A 106 6.43 1.16 21.33
C TYR A 106 4.94 1.52 21.39
N SER A 107 4.51 2.52 20.63
CA SER A 107 3.11 2.96 20.56
C SER A 107 2.16 1.81 20.17
N ARG A 108 2.65 0.84 19.39
CA ARG A 108 1.88 -0.33 18.99
C ARG A 108 1.60 -1.28 20.15
N LYS A 109 2.62 -1.64 20.94
CA LYS A 109 2.47 -2.51 22.12
C LYS A 109 1.37 -2.01 23.05
N LYS A 110 1.32 -0.69 23.29
CA LYS A 110 0.28 -0.05 24.11
C LYS A 110 -1.12 -0.14 23.46
N ARG A 111 -1.21 -0.03 22.13
CA ARG A 111 -2.48 -0.10 21.37
C ARG A 111 -3.04 -1.52 21.29
N ASP A 112 -2.20 -2.54 21.18
CA ASP A 112 -2.63 -3.95 21.24
C ASP A 112 -3.21 -4.31 22.60
N ASN A 113 -2.53 -3.93 23.69
CA ASN A 113 -3.05 -4.12 25.04
C ASN A 113 -4.44 -3.46 25.22
N LYS A 114 -4.65 -2.28 24.61
CA LYS A 114 -5.93 -1.57 24.66
C LYS A 114 -7.03 -2.23 23.79
N LYS A 115 -6.69 -2.81 22.64
CA LYS A 115 -7.64 -3.55 21.78
C LYS A 115 -8.02 -4.91 22.36
N ILE A 116 -7.05 -5.65 22.92
CA ILE A 116 -7.29 -6.94 23.60
C ILE A 116 -8.20 -6.74 24.81
N SER A 117 -8.01 -5.67 25.58
CA SER A 117 -8.89 -5.31 26.70
C SER A 117 -10.33 -5.00 26.26
N LYS A 118 -10.53 -4.33 25.11
CA LYS A 118 -11.87 -4.01 24.59
C LYS A 118 -12.63 -5.19 23.98
N ARG A 119 -11.96 -6.30 23.65
CA ARG A 119 -12.60 -7.54 23.16
C ARG A 119 -13.01 -8.50 24.29
N LYS A 120 -12.70 -8.17 25.56
CA LYS A 120 -12.99 -8.99 26.75
C LYS A 120 -14.19 -8.50 27.57
N ILE A 121 -15.02 -7.61 27.01
CA ILE A 121 -16.27 -7.13 27.64
C ILE A 121 -17.40 -7.41 26.66
#